data_AF-A0A7R9LFZ2-F1
#
_entry.id   AF-A0A7R9LFZ2-F1
#
_cell.length_a   1.000
_cell.length_b   1.000
_cell.length_c   1.000
_cell.angle_alpha   90.00
_cell.angle_beta   90.00
_cell.angle_gamma   90.00
#
_symmetry.space_group_name_H-M   'P 1'
#
loop_
_entity.id
_entity.type
_entity.pdbx_description
1 polymer ?
#
loop_
_entity_poly.entity_id
_entity_poly.type
_entity_poly.pdbx_seq_one_letter_code
_entity_poly.pdbx_strand_id
1 'polypeptide(L)'
;MSPKLSKPLSPGDVITQDMPFIHVLDVEFKGKYCDNCLKQSDQLKRCSKCLYMYYCSKECQKNDWKYHKNECKLYGNHLIQMMINDKFGALWFRLYLSVQKIPTFATKKYRLFDGSDVSLRDISVDVSAASDAMRSHCQDICEIH
;
A
#
# COMPACT_ATOMS: atom_id res chain seq x y z
N MET A 1 15.41 26.09 -2.59
CA MET A 1 16.33 25.90 -3.73
C MET A 1 15.63 25.00 -4.72
N SER A 2 15.29 25.50 -5.90
CA SER A 2 14.69 24.67 -6.95
C SER A 2 15.72 23.63 -7.41
N PRO A 3 15.34 22.36 -7.60
CA PRO A 3 16.25 21.33 -8.09
C PRO A 3 16.77 21.76 -9.47
N LYS A 4 18.10 21.86 -9.61
CA LYS A 4 18.74 22.16 -10.90
C LYS A 4 18.84 20.86 -11.69
N LEU A 5 18.26 20.86 -12.89
CA LEU A 5 18.43 19.76 -13.85
C LEU A 5 19.90 19.70 -14.27
N SER A 6 20.47 18.50 -14.27
CA SER A 6 21.87 18.26 -14.70
C SER A 6 22.05 18.36 -16.22
N LYS A 7 20.96 18.27 -16.99
CA LYS A 7 20.95 18.36 -18.45
C LYS A 7 19.64 18.98 -18.98
N PRO A 8 19.63 19.55 -20.20
CA PRO A 8 18.40 19.90 -20.90
C PRO A 8 17.52 18.67 -21.14
N LEU A 9 16.20 18.82 -20.99
CA LEU A 9 15.23 17.75 -21.23
C LEU A 9 14.81 17.74 -22.71
N SER A 10 14.66 16.54 -23.27
CA SER A 10 14.12 16.31 -24.61
C SER A 10 12.73 15.66 -24.54
N PRO A 11 11.89 15.80 -25.58
CA PRO A 11 10.64 15.07 -25.66
C PRO A 11 10.86 13.56 -25.51
N GLY A 12 10.17 12.94 -24.54
CA GLY A 12 10.32 11.52 -24.19
C GLY A 12 11.25 11.22 -23.02
N ASP A 13 11.98 12.21 -22.48
CA ASP A 13 12.80 12.00 -21.29
C ASP A 13 11.95 11.67 -20.05
N VAL A 14 12.37 10.64 -19.31
CA VAL A 14 11.80 10.31 -17.99
C VAL A 14 12.49 11.15 -16.93
N ILE A 15 11.72 12.01 -16.26
CA ILE A 15 12.23 12.91 -15.22
C ILE A 15 12.39 12.17 -13.88
N THR A 16 11.42 11.32 -13.53
CA THR A 16 11.51 10.44 -12.35
C THR A 16 10.73 9.16 -12.58
N GLN A 17 11.15 8.09 -11.91
CA GLN A 17 10.42 6.84 -11.83
C GLN A 17 10.65 6.27 -10.44
N ASP A 18 9.56 6.14 -9.67
CA ASP A 18 9.61 5.66 -8.31
C ASP A 18 8.53 4.61 -8.08
N MET A 19 8.81 3.66 -7.19
CA MET A 19 7.76 2.83 -6.62
C MET A 19 6.93 3.66 -5.64
N PRO A 20 5.60 3.44 -5.57
CA PRO A 20 4.77 4.11 -4.58
C PRO A 20 5.29 3.83 -3.16
N PHE A 21 5.08 4.79 -2.25
CA PHE A 21 5.47 4.63 -0.85
C PHE A 21 4.90 3.36 -0.23
N ILE A 22 3.63 3.07 -0.54
CA ILE A 22 2.90 1.85 -0.21
C ILE A 22 1.99 1.47 -1.37
N HIS A 23 1.84 0.17 -1.61
CA HIS A 23 0.90 -0.38 -2.57
C HIS A 23 0.37 -1.74 -2.13
N VAL A 24 -0.76 -2.13 -2.71
CA VAL A 24 -1.35 -3.46 -2.68
C VAL A 24 -1.76 -3.81 -4.10
N LEU A 25 -1.57 -5.07 -4.50
CA LEU A 25 -2.04 -5.54 -5.80
C LEU A 25 -3.55 -5.82 -5.73
N ASP A 26 -4.27 -5.33 -6.73
CA ASP A 26 -5.67 -5.64 -6.93
C ASP A 26 -5.94 -7.14 -6.98
N VAL A 27 -7.08 -7.57 -6.43
CA VAL A 27 -7.51 -8.97 -6.45
C VAL A 27 -7.63 -9.48 -7.88
N GLU A 28 -8.08 -8.64 -8.82
CA GLU A 28 -8.25 -9.04 -10.23
C GLU A 28 -6.91 -9.39 -10.94
N PHE A 29 -5.79 -8.91 -10.40
CA PHE A 29 -4.44 -9.12 -10.94
C PHE A 29 -3.66 -10.20 -10.19
N LYS A 30 -4.23 -10.79 -9.14
CA LYS A 30 -3.60 -11.89 -8.39
C LYS A 30 -3.31 -13.08 -9.31
N GLY A 31 -2.14 -13.69 -9.12
CA GLY A 31 -1.69 -14.81 -9.94
C GLY A 31 -1.23 -14.43 -11.36
N LYS A 32 -1.34 -13.16 -11.76
CA LYS A 32 -0.83 -12.64 -13.05
C LYS A 32 0.32 -11.65 -12.85
N TYR A 33 0.27 -10.88 -11.76
CA TYR A 33 1.28 -9.88 -11.41
C TYR A 33 1.95 -10.20 -10.08
N CYS A 34 3.19 -9.74 -9.93
CA CYS A 34 3.92 -9.85 -8.67
C CYS A 34 3.40 -8.84 -7.64
N ASP A 35 3.06 -9.31 -6.44
CA ASP A 35 2.57 -8.49 -5.33
C ASP A 35 3.56 -7.43 -4.84
N ASN A 36 4.86 -7.66 -5.02
CA ASN A 36 5.90 -6.69 -4.63
C ASN A 36 6.21 -5.65 -5.73
N CYS A 37 6.56 -6.09 -6.94
CA CYS A 37 7.08 -5.20 -7.98
C CYS A 37 6.05 -4.81 -9.06
N LEU A 38 4.82 -5.33 -8.95
CA LEU A 38 3.69 -5.03 -9.84
C LEU A 38 3.95 -5.38 -11.32
N LYS A 39 4.96 -6.19 -11.61
CA LYS A 39 5.25 -6.68 -12.97
C LYS A 39 4.47 -7.95 -13.24
N GLN A 40 3.92 -8.04 -14.45
CA GLN A 40 3.33 -9.27 -14.97
C GLN A 40 4.41 -10.36 -15.07
N SER A 41 4.05 -11.60 -14.77
CA SER A 41 4.94 -12.73 -14.92
C SER A 41 4.15 -14.03 -15.04
N ASP A 42 4.55 -14.88 -15.98
CA ASP A 42 4.00 -16.24 -16.09
C ASP A 42 4.63 -17.21 -15.08
N GLN A 43 5.71 -16.80 -14.40
CA GLN A 43 6.45 -17.60 -13.44
C GLN A 43 6.34 -17.02 -12.02
N LEU A 44 5.11 -16.97 -11.50
CA LEU A 44 4.85 -16.52 -10.15
C LEU A 44 4.92 -17.68 -9.15
N LYS A 45 5.56 -17.43 -8.01
CA LYS A 45 5.63 -18.34 -6.86
C LYS A 45 4.74 -17.81 -5.76
N ARG A 46 3.90 -18.68 -5.21
CA ARG A 46 3.06 -18.35 -4.06
C ARG A 46 3.87 -18.40 -2.76
N CYS A 47 3.53 -17.53 -1.82
CA CYS A 47 3.97 -17.69 -0.44
C CYS A 47 3.45 -19.03 0.08
N SER A 48 4.36 -19.92 0.52
CA SER A 48 4.01 -21.28 0.95
C SER A 48 3.15 -21.34 2.21
N LYS A 49 3.06 -20.25 2.98
CA LYS A 49 2.29 -20.19 4.22
C LYS A 49 0.85 -19.76 4.00
N CYS A 50 0.65 -18.62 3.33
CA CYS A 50 -0.70 -18.07 3.15
C CYS A 50 -1.35 -18.45 1.81
N LEU A 51 -0.56 -18.92 0.84
CA LEU A 51 -1.00 -19.25 -0.52
C LEU A 51 -1.70 -18.12 -1.30
N TYR A 52 -1.76 -16.91 -0.75
CA TYR A 52 -2.49 -15.76 -1.31
C TYR A 52 -1.60 -14.74 -2.03
N MET A 53 -0.35 -14.58 -1.59
CA MET A 53 0.60 -13.65 -2.21
C MET A 53 1.47 -14.35 -3.26
N TYR A 54 1.70 -13.68 -4.38
CA TYR A 54 2.41 -14.14 -5.57
C TYR A 54 3.63 -13.28 -5.85
N TYR A 55 4.79 -13.89 -6.09
CA TYR A 55 6.05 -13.20 -6.31
C TYR A 55 6.81 -13.78 -7.50
N CYS A 56 7.41 -12.92 -8.33
CA CYS A 56 8.23 -13.36 -9.45
C CYS A 56 9.62 -13.89 -9.02
N SER A 57 10.05 -13.59 -7.79
CA SER A 57 11.34 -14.04 -7.25
C SER A 57 11.33 -14.13 -5.72
N LYS A 58 12.28 -14.89 -5.17
CA LYS A 58 12.54 -14.92 -3.71
C LYS A 58 12.89 -13.53 -3.17
N GLU A 59 13.54 -12.72 -3.99
CA GLU A 59 13.90 -11.34 -3.63
C GLU A 59 12.66 -10.45 -3.50
N CYS A 60 11.70 -10.56 -4.43
CA CYS A 60 10.42 -9.86 -4.30
C CYS A 60 9.64 -10.28 -3.05
N GLN A 61 9.65 -11.57 -2.71
CA GLN A 61 9.03 -12.04 -1.46
C GLN A 61 9.72 -11.48 -0.21
N LYS A 62 11.07 -11.45 -0.21
CA LYS A 62 11.86 -10.90 0.91
C LYS A 62 11.61 -9.40 1.09
N ASN A 63 11.54 -8.65 0.00
CA ASN A 63 11.33 -7.20 0.03
C ASN A 63 9.92 -6.81 0.50
N ASP A 64 8.90 -7.61 0.18
CA ASP A 64 7.54 -7.42 0.68
C ASP A 64 7.33 -7.90 2.13
N TRP A 65 8.26 -8.71 2.67
CA TRP A 65 8.13 -9.33 4.00
C TRP A 65 7.94 -8.32 5.14
N LYS A 66 8.44 -7.08 4.98
CA LYS A 66 8.24 -6.00 5.95
C LYS A 66 6.76 -5.67 6.24
N TYR A 67 5.89 -5.90 5.26
CA TYR A 67 4.43 -5.78 5.37
C TYR A 67 3.79 -7.16 5.47
N HIS A 68 4.16 -8.04 4.54
CA HIS A 68 3.55 -9.36 4.41
C HIS A 68 3.70 -10.21 5.67
N LYS A 69 4.75 -10.07 6.49
CA LYS A 69 4.88 -10.85 7.74
C LYS A 69 3.64 -10.74 8.64
N ASN A 70 3.05 -9.55 8.76
CA ASN A 70 1.87 -9.31 9.58
C ASN A 70 0.61 -9.78 8.87
N GLU A 71 0.53 -9.57 7.56
CA GLU A 71 -0.62 -9.97 6.73
C GLU A 71 -0.69 -11.49 6.51
N CYS A 72 0.46 -12.17 6.46
CA CYS A 72 0.59 -13.59 6.12
C CYS A 72 -0.22 -14.49 7.05
N LYS A 73 -0.34 -14.11 8.33
CA LYS A 73 -1.15 -14.82 9.31
C LYS A 73 -2.65 -14.56 9.11
N LEU A 74 -2.99 -13.38 8.61
CA LEU A 74 -4.37 -12.95 8.40
C LEU A 74 -4.97 -13.59 7.16
N TYR A 75 -4.19 -13.72 6.09
CA TYR A 75 -4.60 -14.38 4.85
C TYR A 75 -5.02 -15.85 5.03
N GLY A 76 -4.56 -16.52 6.09
CA GLY A 76 -4.97 -17.87 6.43
C GLY A 76 -6.31 -17.97 7.16
N ASN A 77 -6.94 -16.85 7.52
CA ASN A 77 -8.22 -16.80 8.22
C ASN A 77 -9.29 -16.16 7.33
N HIS A 78 -10.37 -16.90 7.07
CA HIS A 78 -11.40 -16.54 6.08
C HIS A 78 -12.17 -15.26 6.44
N LEU A 79 -12.34 -14.97 7.74
CA LEU A 79 -13.00 -13.75 8.22
C LEU A 79 -12.23 -12.47 7.85
N ILE A 80 -10.92 -12.57 7.64
CA ILE A 80 -10.08 -11.41 7.26
C ILE A 80 -9.96 -11.28 5.74
N GLN A 81 -10.28 -12.33 4.96
CA GLN A 81 -10.39 -12.20 3.50
C GLN A 81 -11.43 -11.15 3.09
N MET A 82 -12.52 -10.98 3.86
CA MET A 82 -13.53 -9.95 3.59
C MET A 82 -12.95 -8.52 3.73
N MET A 83 -12.07 -8.28 4.72
CA MET A 83 -11.38 -6.99 4.91
C MET A 83 -10.20 -6.77 3.94
N ILE A 84 -9.67 -7.84 3.33
CA ILE A 84 -8.53 -7.75 2.41
C ILE A 84 -8.96 -7.74 0.94
N ASN A 85 -10.16 -8.26 0.63
CA ASN A 85 -10.80 -8.07 -0.68
C ASN A 85 -11.27 -6.61 -0.87
N ASP A 86 -11.54 -5.90 0.22
CA ASP A 86 -11.60 -4.45 0.19
C ASP A 86 -10.17 -3.89 0.09
N LYS A 87 -9.84 -3.38 -1.12
CA LYS A 87 -8.53 -2.83 -1.47
C LYS A 87 -8.11 -1.71 -0.51
N PHE A 88 -9.08 -1.00 0.05
CA PHE A 88 -8.84 0.05 1.02
C PHE A 88 -8.33 -0.52 2.35
N GLY A 89 -8.91 -1.60 2.87
CA GLY A 89 -8.48 -2.22 4.13
C GLY A 89 -7.01 -2.68 4.11
N ALA A 90 -6.60 -3.38 3.05
CA ALA A 90 -5.22 -3.84 2.89
C ALA A 90 -4.22 -2.67 2.75
N LEU A 91 -4.59 -1.64 1.97
CA LEU A 91 -3.76 -0.46 1.78
C LEU A 91 -3.61 0.34 3.08
N TRP A 92 -4.71 0.56 3.81
CA TRP A 92 -4.72 1.21 5.11
C TRP A 92 -3.86 0.48 6.14
N PHE A 93 -3.93 -0.85 6.18
CA PHE A 93 -3.11 -1.64 7.08
C PHE A 93 -1.61 -1.48 6.80
N ARG A 94 -1.20 -1.54 5.52
CA ARG A 94 0.20 -1.30 5.13
C ARG A 94 0.67 0.11 5.45
N LEU A 95 -0.19 1.11 5.23
CA LEU A 95 0.08 2.50 5.57
C LEU A 95 0.31 2.65 7.08
N TYR A 96 -0.62 2.13 7.88
CA TYR A 96 -0.53 2.14 9.34
C TYR A 96 0.79 1.50 9.82
N LEU A 97 1.12 0.30 9.35
CA LEU A 97 2.37 -0.38 9.71
C LEU A 97 3.62 0.41 9.32
N SER A 98 3.56 1.16 8.22
CA SER A 98 4.68 1.97 7.73
C SER A 98 4.88 3.22 8.55
N VAL A 99 3.79 3.90 8.91
CA VAL A 99 3.83 5.12 9.74
C VAL A 99 4.27 4.79 11.17
N GLN A 100 3.77 3.70 11.77
CA GLN A 100 4.17 3.27 13.12
C GLN A 100 5.68 3.00 13.23
N LYS A 101 6.31 2.49 12.16
CA LYS A 101 7.75 2.20 12.13
C LYS A 101 8.61 3.42 11.80
N ILE A 102 8.01 4.56 11.45
CA ILE A 102 8.73 5.79 11.11
C ILE A 102 8.12 6.97 11.89
N PRO A 103 8.41 7.10 13.21
CA PRO A 103 7.87 8.20 14.02
C PRO A 103 8.22 9.58 13.44
N THR A 104 9.36 9.68 12.77
CA THR A 104 9.87 10.89 12.12
C THR A 104 9.16 11.21 10.81
N PHE A 105 8.48 10.27 10.15
CA PHE A 105 7.78 10.52 8.88
C PHE A 105 6.54 11.38 9.11
N ALA A 106 5.82 11.12 10.20
CA ALA A 106 4.65 11.90 10.59
C ALA A 106 5.03 13.34 10.97
N THR A 107 6.20 13.55 11.58
CA THR A 107 6.70 14.88 11.97
C THR A 107 7.57 15.56 10.92
N LYS A 108 7.96 14.83 9.87
CA LYS A 108 8.83 15.38 8.82
C LYS A 108 8.07 16.51 8.13
N LYS A 109 8.71 17.68 8.10
CA LYS A 109 8.24 18.84 7.35
C LYS A 109 8.59 18.65 5.88
N TYR A 110 7.57 18.70 5.04
CA TYR A 110 7.67 18.72 3.59
C TYR A 110 7.40 20.15 3.15
N ARG A 111 8.37 20.73 2.44
CA ARG A 111 8.20 22.06 1.85
C ARG A 111 7.37 21.94 0.58
N LEU A 112 6.22 22.58 0.56
CA LEU A 112 5.36 22.71 -0.60
C LEU A 112 5.92 23.76 -1.57
N PHE A 113 5.37 23.79 -2.79
CA PHE A 113 5.80 24.71 -3.85
C PHE A 113 5.60 26.18 -3.51
N ASP A 114 4.63 26.50 -2.65
CA ASP A 114 4.37 27.85 -2.14
C ASP A 114 5.34 28.28 -1.03
N GLY A 115 6.28 27.40 -0.65
CA GLY A 115 7.26 27.65 0.41
C GLY A 115 6.76 27.35 1.82
N SER A 116 5.49 26.95 1.99
CA SER A 116 4.97 26.47 3.27
C SER A 116 5.56 25.10 3.61
N ASP A 117 5.73 24.83 4.90
CA ASP A 117 6.17 23.53 5.40
C ASP A 117 4.96 22.81 6.02
N VAL A 118 4.60 21.62 5.53
CA VAL A 118 3.53 20.78 6.08
C VAL A 118 4.09 19.50 6.67
N SER A 119 3.53 19.01 7.77
CA SER A 119 3.76 17.65 8.23
C SER A 119 2.51 16.81 8.02
N LEU A 120 2.68 15.49 7.95
CA LEU A 120 1.54 14.56 7.86
C LEU A 120 0.64 14.63 9.11
N ARG A 121 1.14 15.14 10.24
CA ARG A 121 0.32 15.42 11.45
C ARG A 121 -0.63 16.61 11.28
N ASP A 122 -0.29 17.53 10.38
CA ASP A 122 -1.10 18.74 10.13
C ASP A 122 -2.26 18.44 9.16
N ILE A 123 -2.22 17.28 8.49
CA ILE A 123 -3.32 16.80 7.65
C ILE A 123 -4.41 16.27 8.56
N SER A 124 -5.42 17.10 8.83
CA SER A 124 -6.67 16.64 9.46
C SER A 124 -7.39 15.71 8.48
N VAL A 125 -7.33 14.41 8.72
CA VAL A 125 -8.21 13.45 8.04
C VAL A 125 -9.50 13.40 8.84
N ASP A 126 -10.59 13.94 8.29
CA ASP A 126 -11.91 13.74 8.87
C ASP A 126 -12.33 12.28 8.67
N VAL A 127 -12.08 11.46 9.68
CA VAL A 127 -12.42 10.03 9.69
C VAL A 127 -13.87 9.77 10.10
N SER A 128 -14.67 10.81 10.40
CA SER A 128 -16.08 10.62 10.79
C SER A 128 -16.86 9.95 9.66
N ALA A 129 -16.71 10.44 8.44
CA ALA A 129 -17.32 9.86 7.24
C ALA A 129 -16.87 8.41 6.98
N ALA A 130 -15.59 8.09 7.22
CA ALA A 130 -15.08 6.73 7.04
C ALA A 130 -15.56 5.78 8.15
N SER A 131 -15.69 6.26 9.38
CA SER A 131 -16.24 5.53 10.52
C SER A 131 -17.73 5.21 10.32
N ASP A 132 -18.49 6.18 9.81
CA ASP A 132 -19.92 6.01 9.55
C ASP A 132 -20.17 5.03 8.39
N ALA A 133 -19.36 5.12 7.33
CA ALA A 133 -19.40 4.16 6.21
C ALA A 133 -19.03 2.73 6.66
N MET A 134 -18.01 2.58 7.49
CA MET A 134 -17.61 1.26 8.05
C MET A 134 -18.70 0.70 8.97
N ARG A 135 -19.35 1.56 9.77
CA ARG A 135 -20.45 1.15 10.67
C ARG A 135 -21.68 0.69 9.88
N SER A 136 -22.05 1.40 8.82
CA SER A 136 -23.13 1.01 7.91
C SER A 136 -22.82 -0.34 7.25
N HIS A 137 -21.59 -0.50 6.71
CA HIS A 137 -21.19 -1.75 6.06
C HIS A 137 -21.19 -2.96 7.01
N CYS A 138 -20.77 -2.77 8.27
CA CYS A 138 -20.86 -3.81 9.30
C CYS A 138 -22.31 -4.14 9.69
N GLN A 139 -23.22 -3.16 9.68
CA GLN A 139 -24.64 -3.40 9.95
C GLN A 139 -25.29 -4.23 8.84
N ASP A 140 -24.99 -3.91 7.57
CA ASP A 140 -25.50 -4.65 6.41
C ASP A 140 -25.01 -6.11 6.38
N ILE A 141 -23.79 -6.38 6.86
CA ILE A 141 -23.25 -7.75 6.96
C ILE A 141 -23.92 -8.54 8.09
N CYS A 142 -24.28 -7.90 9.20
CA CYS A 142 -24.94 -8.53 10.33
C CYS A 142 -26.41 -8.89 10.08
N GLU A 143 -27.07 -8.25 9.10
CA GLU A 143 -28.48 -8.53 8.76
C GLU A 143 -28.66 -9.69 7.76
N ILE A 144 -27.57 -10.27 7.25
CA ILE A 144 -27.56 -11.39 6.28
C ILE A 144 -27.44 -12.77 6.98
N HIS A 145 -27.40 -12.81 8.32
CA HIS A 145 -27.39 -14.02 9.15
C HIS A 145 -28.45 -13.98 10.24
#